data_AF-A0A2H5TR01-F1
#
_entry.id   AF-A0A2H5TR01-F1
#
_cell.length_a   1.000
_cell.length_b   1.000
_cell.length_c   1.000
_cell.angle_alpha   90.00
_cell.angle_beta   90.00
_cell.angle_gamma   90.00
#
_symmetry.space_group_name_H-M   'P 1'
#
loop_
_entity.id
_entity.type
_entity.pdbx_description
1 polymer ?
#
loop_
_entity_poly.entity_id
_entity_poly.type
_entity_poly.pdbx_seq_one_letter_code
_entity_poly.pdbx_strand_id
1 'polypeptide(L)'
;MFAKLCIYAFSLIAITTITIGVPLEVSSKLTSRRAQLEKYGTLNQQSLSRRGHLNKRFQLVECLDGNDVLIDSYCDKLRKIIVHCQHPDGKLITFNKSCKKDEVCIDYNDANENHQSVCMEKLYIRTWTSIEYNKLSCSSDTAYIQGGDLHTGVNTYDGDGNPAEVYELQTFLSEQVVESNFYKHNITKDFHDYRNTERIKYCFIPGSNLKITAYAVAINFDPRAGNDKGTPVLVAPSE
;
A
#
# COMPACT_ATOMS: atom_id res chain seq x y z
N MET A 1 -4.26 -56.19 5.35
CA MET A 1 -3.00 -56.99 5.36
C MET A 1 -2.42 -56.93 3.96
N PHE A 2 -1.22 -56.33 3.81
CA PHE A 2 -0.28 -56.39 2.67
C PHE A 2 -0.76 -55.89 1.28
N ALA A 3 -0.05 -55.06 0.52
CA ALA A 3 1.25 -54.41 0.67
C ALA A 3 1.38 -53.28 -0.38
N LYS A 4 2.16 -52.25 0.01
CA LYS A 4 2.81 -51.24 -0.85
C LYS A 4 3.78 -51.89 -1.85
N LEU A 5 4.31 -51.06 -2.77
CA LEU A 5 5.44 -51.24 -3.71
C LEU A 5 4.94 -51.48 -5.15
N CYS A 6 5.32 -50.70 -6.16
CA CYS A 6 6.69 -50.31 -6.47
C CYS A 6 6.81 -48.85 -6.97
N ILE A 7 7.65 -48.08 -6.27
CA ILE A 7 8.35 -46.90 -6.81
C ILE A 7 9.75 -47.40 -7.23
N TYR A 8 10.30 -46.78 -8.28
CA TYR A 8 11.69 -46.84 -8.79
C TYR A 8 12.03 -47.97 -9.77
N ALA A 9 12.38 -47.58 -11.01
CA ALA A 9 13.75 -47.69 -11.56
C ALA A 9 13.78 -47.38 -13.07
N PHE A 10 14.99 -47.08 -13.58
CA PHE A 10 15.39 -46.73 -14.96
C PHE A 10 15.40 -45.21 -15.23
N SER A 11 16.38 -44.44 -14.74
CA SER A 11 17.84 -44.43 -15.04
C SER A 11 18.18 -44.08 -16.50
N LEU A 12 18.65 -42.84 -16.67
CA LEU A 12 19.81 -42.39 -17.47
C LEU A 12 20.05 -43.06 -18.83
N ILE A 13 19.96 -42.27 -19.91
CA ILE A 13 20.74 -42.51 -21.14
C ILE A 13 21.65 -41.30 -21.39
N ALA A 14 22.88 -41.67 -21.73
CA ALA A 14 24.11 -40.92 -21.69
C ALA A 14 24.29 -39.88 -22.81
N ILE A 15 25.09 -38.88 -22.46
CA ILE A 15 25.79 -37.94 -23.33
C ILE A 15 26.91 -38.69 -24.06
N THR A 16 27.11 -38.43 -25.36
CA THR A 16 28.38 -38.00 -25.99
C THR A 16 28.41 -38.28 -27.50
N THR A 17 28.70 -37.25 -28.28
CA THR A 17 29.70 -37.34 -29.35
C THR A 17 30.33 -35.96 -29.54
N ILE A 18 31.63 -35.95 -29.29
CA ILE A 18 32.59 -34.88 -29.56
C ILE A 18 33.17 -35.16 -30.95
N THR A 19 33.45 -34.13 -31.76
CA THR A 19 34.79 -33.87 -32.32
C THR A 19 34.77 -32.73 -33.37
N ILE A 20 35.47 -31.63 -33.04
CA ILE A 20 36.65 -31.06 -33.75
C ILE A 20 36.25 -30.29 -35.02
N GLY A 21 36.27 -28.95 -35.06
CA GLY A 21 37.40 -28.03 -34.84
C GLY A 21 37.70 -27.37 -36.22
N VAL A 22 38.08 -26.11 -36.42
CA VAL A 22 39.00 -25.13 -35.79
C VAL A 22 38.95 -23.89 -36.78
N PRO A 23 39.50 -22.66 -36.58
CA PRO A 23 39.56 -21.71 -35.45
C PRO A 23 39.38 -20.19 -35.84
N LEU A 24 39.66 -19.31 -34.84
CA LEU A 24 40.08 -17.88 -34.90
C LEU A 24 38.95 -16.87 -35.22
N GLU A 25 38.68 -15.81 -34.44
CA GLU A 25 39.62 -14.86 -33.82
C GLU A 25 39.25 -14.53 -32.37
N VAL A 26 40.26 -14.58 -31.49
CA VAL A 26 40.24 -13.93 -30.18
C VAL A 26 40.89 -12.56 -30.36
N SER A 27 40.12 -11.48 -30.22
CA SER A 27 40.67 -10.14 -30.00
C SER A 27 40.40 -9.73 -28.56
N SER A 28 41.41 -9.96 -27.72
CA SER A 28 41.51 -9.41 -26.38
C SER A 28 41.72 -7.90 -26.45
N LYS A 29 40.83 -7.12 -25.84
CA LYS A 29 41.17 -5.75 -25.41
C LYS A 29 40.33 -5.34 -24.20
N LEU A 30 40.83 -5.74 -23.05
CA LEU A 30 40.45 -5.22 -21.75
C LEU A 30 41.54 -4.24 -21.31
N THR A 31 41.49 -2.99 -21.79
CA THR A 31 42.13 -1.86 -21.10
C THR A 31 41.70 -0.51 -21.68
N SER A 32 41.33 0.39 -20.78
CA SER A 32 41.40 1.85 -20.91
C SER A 32 40.37 2.56 -21.80
N ARG A 33 39.26 2.97 -21.18
CA ARG A 33 38.63 4.28 -21.45
C ARG A 33 38.30 5.00 -20.12
N ARG A 34 39.32 5.20 -19.30
CA ARG A 34 39.41 6.43 -18.49
C ARG A 34 39.95 7.51 -19.42
N ALA A 35 39.06 8.24 -20.07
CA ALA A 35 39.27 9.57 -20.66
C ALA A 35 38.08 9.91 -21.55
N GLN A 36 36.97 10.35 -20.96
CA GLN A 36 36.02 11.27 -21.61
C GLN A 36 35.00 11.84 -20.61
N LEU A 37 35.49 12.27 -19.44
CA LEU A 37 34.67 12.93 -18.42
C LEU A 37 35.36 14.20 -17.88
N GLU A 38 36.10 14.90 -18.73
CA GLU A 38 36.68 16.23 -18.45
C GLU A 38 36.14 17.33 -19.38
N LYS A 39 34.95 17.13 -19.98
CA LYS A 39 34.33 18.13 -20.86
C LYS A 39 32.93 18.57 -20.44
N TYR A 40 32.65 18.50 -19.13
CA TYR A 40 31.56 19.26 -18.52
C TYR A 40 32.10 19.80 -17.19
N GLY A 41 32.34 21.12 -17.16
CA GLY A 41 32.66 21.83 -15.93
C GLY A 41 31.54 21.67 -14.91
N THR A 42 31.89 21.91 -13.64
CA THR A 42 31.03 21.91 -12.47
C THR A 42 29.65 22.51 -12.76
N LEU A 43 28.67 21.65 -13.02
CA LEU A 43 27.29 22.08 -13.20
C LEU A 43 26.66 22.19 -11.82
N ASN A 44 26.47 23.43 -11.39
CA ASN A 44 25.66 23.82 -10.25
C ASN A 44 24.37 22.97 -10.17
N GLN A 45 24.15 22.38 -8.99
CA GLN A 45 23.00 21.55 -8.62
C GLN A 45 21.66 22.33 -8.54
N GLN A 46 21.47 23.42 -9.29
CA GLN A 46 20.35 24.35 -9.09
C GLN A 46 19.32 24.42 -10.22
N SER A 47 19.29 23.50 -11.19
CA SER A 47 18.24 23.56 -12.22
C SER A 47 17.71 22.20 -12.68
N LEU A 48 16.95 21.54 -11.80
CA LEU A 48 15.98 20.50 -12.20
C LEU A 48 14.58 20.70 -11.58
N SER A 49 14.27 21.89 -11.08
CA SER A 49 12.94 22.25 -10.53
C SER A 49 11.90 22.66 -11.59
N ARG A 50 12.07 22.25 -12.85
CA ARG A 50 11.14 22.64 -13.95
C ARG A 50 10.82 21.49 -14.89
N ARG A 51 10.20 20.43 -14.36
CA ARG A 51 9.27 19.53 -15.07
C ARG A 51 8.70 18.51 -14.07
N GLY A 52 7.58 18.86 -13.45
CA GLY A 52 6.92 18.01 -12.44
C GLY A 52 5.58 18.58 -11.98
N HIS A 53 4.78 19.11 -12.91
CA HIS A 53 3.49 19.73 -12.60
C HIS A 53 2.35 18.70 -12.49
N LEU A 54 2.64 17.49 -12.00
CA LEU A 54 1.69 16.42 -11.70
C LEU A 54 1.72 15.95 -10.24
N ASN A 55 2.57 16.52 -9.36
CA ASN A 55 2.52 16.26 -7.92
C ASN A 55 1.45 17.15 -7.25
N LYS A 56 0.17 16.82 -7.40
CA LYS A 56 -0.83 17.27 -6.41
C LYS A 56 -0.53 16.51 -5.11
N ARG A 57 -0.02 17.27 -4.14
CA ARG A 57 0.38 16.87 -2.78
C ARG A 57 -0.52 15.78 -2.20
N PHE A 58 0.00 14.56 -2.19
CA PHE A 58 -0.33 13.60 -1.14
C PHE A 58 0.04 14.24 0.20
N GLN A 59 -0.94 14.41 1.11
CA GLN A 59 -0.70 15.06 2.40
C GLN A 59 -0.71 14.02 3.51
N LEU A 60 0.43 13.36 3.69
CA LEU A 60 0.71 12.66 4.93
C LEU A 60 0.54 13.60 6.12
N VAL A 61 0.17 13.02 7.25
CA VAL A 61 0.05 13.76 8.50
C VAL A 61 1.47 14.07 8.99
N GLU A 62 1.65 15.31 9.44
CA GLU A 62 2.90 15.83 9.98
C GLU A 62 2.56 16.76 11.15
N CYS A 63 3.50 16.91 12.08
CA CYS A 63 3.38 17.86 13.18
C CYS A 63 3.47 19.31 12.68
N LEU A 64 2.97 20.25 13.50
CA LEU A 64 3.00 21.68 13.15
C LEU A 64 4.42 22.25 13.19
N ASP A 65 5.22 21.81 14.15
CA ASP A 65 6.65 22.10 14.25
C ASP A 65 7.46 20.93 13.67
N GLY A 66 8.47 21.23 12.86
CA GLY A 66 9.33 20.21 12.25
C GLY A 66 10.28 19.52 13.23
N ASN A 67 10.41 20.04 14.46
CA ASN A 67 11.18 19.40 15.53
C ASN A 67 10.35 18.42 16.37
N ASP A 68 9.03 18.45 16.24
CA ASP A 68 8.15 17.53 16.95
C ASP A 68 8.13 16.16 16.27
N VAL A 69 7.95 15.12 17.06
CA VAL A 69 7.84 13.73 16.58
C VAL A 69 6.36 13.35 16.49
N LEU A 70 5.92 12.90 15.32
CA LEU A 70 4.57 12.35 15.15
C LEU A 70 4.49 11.01 15.90
N ILE A 71 3.53 10.89 16.80
CA ILE A 71 3.28 9.68 17.59
C ILE A 71 2.23 8.82 16.90
N ASP A 72 1.04 9.39 16.71
CA ASP A 72 -0.07 8.73 16.03
C ASP A 72 -1.00 9.76 15.39
N SER A 73 -1.88 9.27 14.53
CA SER A 73 -3.01 10.05 14.05
C SER A 73 -4.19 9.13 13.69
N TYR A 74 -5.41 9.63 13.84
CA TYR A 74 -6.62 8.86 13.55
C TYR A 74 -7.77 9.72 13.05
N CYS A 75 -8.72 9.09 12.38
CA CYS A 75 -9.92 9.71 11.84
C CYS A 75 -10.99 9.94 12.90
N ASP A 76 -11.17 11.21 13.30
CA ASP A 76 -12.26 11.66 14.16
C ASP A 76 -13.59 11.76 13.39
N LYS A 77 -13.53 12.19 12.13
CA LYS A 77 -14.66 12.22 11.19
C LYS A 77 -14.19 11.92 9.78
N LEU A 78 -15.14 11.73 8.86
CA LEU A 78 -14.90 11.51 7.43
C LEU A 78 -13.88 12.49 6.81
N ARG A 79 -13.73 13.70 7.38
CA ARG A 79 -12.82 14.75 6.88
C ARG A 79 -12.02 15.44 7.96
N LYS A 80 -11.81 14.76 9.08
CA LYS A 80 -11.10 15.33 10.22
C LYS A 80 -10.22 14.27 10.85
N ILE A 81 -8.94 14.61 10.94
CA ILE A 81 -7.90 13.85 11.61
C ILE A 81 -7.60 14.51 12.95
N ILE A 82 -7.42 13.70 13.99
CA ILE A 82 -6.74 14.10 15.22
C ILE A 82 -5.28 13.65 15.10
N VAL A 83 -4.37 14.56 15.40
CA VAL A 83 -2.92 14.34 15.31
C VAL A 83 -2.31 14.47 16.70
N HIS A 84 -1.48 13.49 17.07
CA HIS A 84 -0.69 13.52 18.29
C HIS A 84 0.80 13.60 17.98
N CYS A 85 1.42 14.65 18.52
CA CYS A 85 2.84 14.91 18.37
C CYS A 85 3.50 15.06 19.75
N GLN A 86 4.78 14.73 19.84
CA GLN A 86 5.58 14.93 21.03
C GLN A 86 6.68 15.95 20.74
N HIS A 87 6.70 17.02 21.54
CA HIS A 87 7.76 18.02 21.51
C HIS A 87 9.05 17.45 22.14
N PRO A 88 10.26 17.93 21.78
CA PRO A 88 11.53 17.41 22.32
C PRO A 88 11.68 17.41 23.85
N ASP A 89 10.92 18.26 24.56
CA ASP A 89 10.86 18.28 26.03
C ASP A 89 9.94 17.20 26.64
N GLY A 90 9.32 16.38 25.79
CA GLY A 90 8.41 15.29 26.15
C GLY A 90 6.94 15.69 26.19
N LYS A 91 6.59 16.97 26.01
CA LYS A 91 5.20 17.44 26.05
C LYS A 91 4.39 16.93 24.86
N LEU A 92 3.20 16.38 25.13
CA LEU A 92 2.25 15.98 24.10
C LEU A 92 1.48 17.19 23.55
N ILE A 93 1.37 17.27 22.23
CA ILE A 93 0.63 18.26 21.47
C ILE A 93 -0.44 17.55 20.66
N THR A 94 -1.69 18.00 20.80
CA THR A 94 -2.84 17.47 20.05
C THR A 94 -3.46 18.58 19.24
N PHE A 95 -3.71 18.34 17.95
CA PHE A 95 -4.45 19.27 17.09
C PHE A 95 -5.28 18.55 16.04
N ASN A 96 -6.22 19.29 15.44
CA ASN A 96 -7.08 18.79 14.38
C ASN A 96 -6.52 19.19 13.02
N LYS A 97 -6.47 18.24 12.08
CA LYS A 97 -6.22 18.49 10.66
C LYS A 97 -7.48 18.20 9.86
N SER A 98 -7.92 19.16 9.04
CA SER A 98 -9.08 18.99 8.17
C SER A 98 -8.67 18.49 6.79
N CYS A 99 -9.37 17.47 6.29
CA CYS A 99 -9.25 17.05 4.89
C CYS A 99 -10.01 18.01 3.96
N LYS A 100 -9.61 18.06 2.68
CA LYS A 100 -10.32 18.86 1.67
C LYS A 100 -11.73 18.32 1.40
N LYS A 101 -12.52 19.10 0.67
CA LYS A 101 -13.93 18.80 0.36
C LYS A 101 -14.12 17.57 -0.55
N ASP A 102 -13.08 17.03 -1.14
CA ASP A 102 -13.10 15.85 -2.01
C ASP A 102 -12.24 14.71 -1.47
N GLU A 103 -11.65 14.91 -0.30
CA GLU A 103 -10.85 13.93 0.40
C GLU A 103 -11.68 13.19 1.47
N VAL A 104 -11.21 11.99 1.80
CA VAL A 104 -11.75 11.15 2.86
C VAL A 104 -10.61 10.78 3.81
N CYS A 105 -10.88 10.87 5.11
CA CYS A 105 -9.99 10.36 6.13
C CYS A 105 -10.05 8.83 6.15
N ILE A 106 -8.89 8.16 6.13
CA ILE A 106 -8.79 6.70 6.30
C ILE A 106 -7.64 6.41 7.25
N ASP A 107 -7.89 5.54 8.22
CA ASP A 107 -6.90 5.01 9.14
C ASP A 107 -6.13 3.87 8.48
N TYR A 108 -4.83 3.79 8.77
CA TYR A 108 -3.96 2.71 8.35
C TYR A 108 -2.85 2.53 9.39
N ASN A 109 -2.08 1.45 9.28
CA ASN A 109 -0.86 1.28 10.06
C ASN A 109 0.34 1.52 9.14
N ASP A 110 1.32 2.30 9.61
CA ASP A 110 2.57 2.48 8.87
C ASP A 110 3.46 1.23 8.93
N ALA A 111 4.61 1.27 8.26
CA ALA A 111 5.56 0.16 8.21
C ALA A 111 6.13 -0.27 9.58
N ASN A 112 5.94 0.53 10.63
CA ASN A 112 6.34 0.23 12.00
C ASN A 112 5.14 -0.13 12.90
N GLU A 113 3.98 -0.43 12.29
CA GLU A 113 2.71 -0.74 12.96
C GLU A 113 2.14 0.43 13.79
N ASN A 114 2.63 1.67 13.61
CA ASN A 114 2.03 2.81 14.28
C ASN A 114 0.71 3.17 13.62
N HIS A 115 -0.27 3.54 14.43
CA HIS A 115 -1.56 3.97 13.94
C HIS A 115 -1.46 5.36 13.29
N GLN A 116 -1.82 5.42 12.02
CA GLN A 116 -1.79 6.63 11.22
C GLN A 116 -3.10 6.86 10.50
N SER A 117 -3.28 8.07 9.99
CA SER A 117 -4.41 8.44 9.18
C SER A 117 -3.98 9.29 7.99
N VAL A 118 -4.82 9.34 6.97
CA VAL A 118 -4.52 10.08 5.75
C VAL A 118 -5.78 10.68 5.14
N CYS A 119 -5.64 11.88 4.56
CA CYS A 119 -6.67 12.46 3.71
C CYS A 119 -6.44 12.02 2.27
N MET A 120 -7.38 11.26 1.72
CA MET A 120 -7.23 10.62 0.41
C MET A 120 -8.27 11.11 -0.60
N GLU A 121 -7.78 11.47 -1.80
CA GLU A 121 -8.64 11.85 -2.93
C GLU A 121 -9.38 10.62 -3.50
N LYS A 122 -10.57 10.86 -4.07
CA LYS A 122 -11.45 9.81 -4.60
C LYS A 122 -10.78 8.84 -5.60
N LEU A 123 -9.78 9.30 -6.33
CA LEU A 123 -9.02 8.52 -7.30
C LEU A 123 -8.30 7.29 -6.69
N TYR A 124 -7.92 7.38 -5.41
CA TYR A 124 -7.13 6.35 -4.72
C TYR A 124 -7.97 5.49 -3.78
N ILE A 125 -9.26 5.79 -3.64
CA ILE A 125 -10.13 5.10 -2.69
C ILE A 125 -11.12 4.18 -3.40
N ARG A 126 -11.37 3.03 -2.81
CA ARG A 126 -12.57 2.24 -3.12
C ARG A 126 -13.68 2.69 -2.20
N THR A 127 -14.87 2.88 -2.74
CA THR A 127 -16.04 3.29 -1.97
C THR A 127 -17.19 2.34 -2.24
N TRP A 128 -17.85 1.88 -1.18
CA TRP A 128 -19.06 1.08 -1.28
C TRP A 128 -19.95 1.35 -0.07
N THR A 129 -21.25 1.10 -0.22
CA THR A 129 -22.26 1.42 0.79
C THR A 129 -23.07 0.17 1.10
N SER A 130 -23.57 0.05 2.33
CA SER A 130 -24.52 -0.99 2.69
C SER A 130 -25.81 -0.85 1.85
N ILE A 131 -26.25 -1.96 1.27
CA ILE A 131 -27.50 -2.02 0.49
C ILE A 131 -28.65 -2.50 1.38
N GLU A 132 -28.38 -3.47 2.26
CA GLU A 132 -29.39 -4.12 3.10
C GLU A 132 -28.90 -4.31 4.54
N TYR A 133 -29.85 -4.41 5.47
CA TYR A 133 -29.59 -4.69 6.88
C TYR A 133 -28.89 -6.05 7.04
N ASN A 134 -27.80 -6.06 7.81
CA ASN A 134 -27.09 -7.27 8.23
C ASN A 134 -26.70 -8.24 7.10
N LYS A 135 -26.56 -7.73 5.87
CA LYS A 135 -25.99 -8.47 4.74
C LYS A 135 -24.58 -7.96 4.47
N LEU A 136 -23.74 -8.88 4.01
CA LEU A 136 -22.38 -8.57 3.58
C LEU A 136 -22.43 -7.61 2.38
N SER A 137 -21.82 -6.44 2.53
CA SER A 137 -21.63 -5.47 1.44
C SER A 137 -20.14 -5.35 1.13
N CYS A 138 -19.80 -5.45 -0.15
CA CYS A 138 -18.42 -5.54 -0.60
C CYS A 138 -18.06 -4.43 -1.60
N SER A 139 -16.78 -4.05 -1.57
CA SER A 139 -16.14 -3.26 -2.61
C SER A 139 -16.07 -4.03 -3.93
N SER A 140 -15.64 -3.34 -4.99
CA SER A 140 -15.18 -4.03 -6.20
C SER A 140 -14.06 -5.02 -5.87
N ASP A 141 -14.10 -6.17 -6.53
CA ASP A 141 -13.08 -7.22 -6.46
C ASP A 141 -12.04 -6.93 -7.54
N THR A 142 -11.00 -6.16 -7.23
CA THR A 142 -10.05 -5.66 -8.23
C THR A 142 -8.63 -5.64 -7.66
N ALA A 143 -7.63 -5.65 -8.53
CA ALA A 143 -6.25 -5.43 -8.13
C ALA A 143 -5.95 -3.93 -7.94
N TYR A 144 -4.82 -3.64 -7.29
CA TYR A 144 -4.17 -2.33 -7.36
C TYR A 144 -3.17 -2.33 -8.51
N ILE A 145 -2.94 -1.17 -9.15
CA ILE A 145 -2.14 -1.11 -10.38
C ILE A 145 -0.66 -1.47 -10.17
N GLN A 146 -0.16 -1.30 -8.94
CA GLN A 146 1.24 -1.47 -8.57
C GLN A 146 1.38 -2.61 -7.57
N GLY A 147 2.36 -3.49 -7.82
CA GLY A 147 2.81 -4.52 -6.88
C GLY A 147 3.87 -4.01 -5.91
N GLY A 148 4.22 -4.82 -4.91
CA GLY A 148 5.18 -4.50 -3.86
C GLY A 148 4.55 -4.64 -2.47
N ASP A 149 5.18 -4.07 -1.46
CA ASP A 149 4.62 -4.09 -0.11
C ASP A 149 3.48 -3.06 0.00
N LEU A 150 2.30 -3.52 0.41
CA LEU A 150 1.11 -2.69 0.56
C LEU A 150 0.59 -2.76 1.98
N HIS A 151 0.33 -1.59 2.57
CA HIS A 151 -0.57 -1.49 3.71
C HIS A 151 -1.93 -1.03 3.21
N THR A 152 -2.98 -1.64 3.75
CA THR A 152 -4.35 -1.30 3.43
C THR A 152 -5.06 -0.77 4.66
N GLY A 153 -5.96 0.18 4.44
CA GLY A 153 -6.80 0.76 5.48
C GLY A 153 -8.23 0.84 4.99
N VAL A 154 -9.18 0.53 5.86
CA VAL A 154 -10.61 0.67 5.61
C VAL A 154 -11.25 1.38 6.79
N ASN A 155 -12.08 2.37 6.50
CA ASN A 155 -12.95 3.00 7.50
C ASN A 155 -14.41 2.97 7.06
N THR A 156 -15.31 2.80 8.01
CA THR A 156 -16.77 2.91 7.84
C THR A 156 -17.30 4.18 8.49
N TYR A 157 -18.20 4.87 7.78
CA TYR A 157 -18.86 6.10 8.26
C TYR A 157 -20.37 6.04 8.09
N ASP A 158 -21.10 6.69 9.00
CA ASP A 158 -22.54 6.93 8.89
C ASP A 158 -22.87 8.04 7.87
N GLY A 159 -24.16 8.33 7.70
CA GLY A 159 -24.63 9.39 6.81
C GLY A 159 -24.20 10.82 7.19
N ASP A 160 -23.79 11.02 8.45
CA ASP A 160 -23.32 12.30 8.99
C ASP A 160 -21.78 12.41 8.96
N GLY A 161 -21.10 11.36 8.48
CA GLY A 161 -19.65 11.29 8.39
C GLY A 161 -18.96 11.02 9.72
N ASN A 162 -19.64 10.46 10.72
CA ASN A 162 -19.01 9.96 11.94
C ASN A 162 -18.54 8.51 11.71
N PRO A 163 -17.41 8.08 12.30
CA PRO A 163 -17.00 6.68 12.27
C PRO A 163 -18.14 5.79 12.79
N ALA A 164 -18.49 4.77 12.01
CA ALA A 164 -19.61 3.89 12.31
C ALA A 164 -19.08 2.48 12.55
N GLU A 165 -19.26 1.99 13.77
CA GLU A 165 -18.98 0.60 14.10
C GLU A 165 -19.89 -0.33 13.29
N VAL A 166 -19.32 -1.40 12.76
CA VAL A 166 -20.03 -2.46 12.03
C VAL A 166 -19.84 -3.79 12.73
N TYR A 167 -20.74 -4.74 12.48
CA TYR A 167 -20.67 -6.07 13.09
C TYR A 167 -19.38 -6.80 12.72
N GLU A 168 -19.02 -6.80 11.44
CA GLU A 168 -17.80 -7.44 10.94
C GLU A 168 -17.22 -6.65 9.76
N LEU A 169 -15.90 -6.48 9.76
CA LEU A 169 -15.07 -6.02 8.65
C LEU A 169 -14.22 -7.18 8.16
N GLN A 170 -14.07 -7.32 6.85
CA GLN A 170 -13.32 -8.40 6.23
C GLN A 170 -12.45 -7.88 5.07
N THR A 171 -11.22 -8.35 5.00
CA THR A 171 -10.34 -8.17 3.85
C THR A 171 -10.12 -9.51 3.18
N PHE A 172 -10.31 -9.55 1.86
CA PHE A 172 -10.12 -10.72 1.02
C PHE A 172 -8.93 -10.51 0.08
N LEU A 173 -8.09 -11.53 -0.07
CA LEU A 173 -7.08 -11.63 -1.12
C LEU A 173 -7.39 -12.87 -1.95
N SER A 174 -7.64 -12.68 -3.24
CA SER A 174 -7.97 -13.77 -4.17
C SER A 174 -9.05 -14.70 -3.62
N GLU A 175 -10.17 -14.11 -3.21
CA GLU A 175 -11.37 -14.77 -2.64
C GLU A 175 -11.22 -15.38 -1.24
N GLN A 176 -10.03 -15.36 -0.64
CA GLN A 176 -9.79 -15.86 0.71
C GLN A 176 -9.83 -14.72 1.73
N VAL A 177 -10.52 -14.92 2.86
CA VAL A 177 -10.47 -13.97 3.99
C VAL A 177 -9.07 -14.02 4.60
N VAL A 178 -8.38 -12.89 4.61
CA VAL A 178 -7.02 -12.74 5.15
C VAL A 178 -6.97 -11.89 6.40
N GLU A 179 -8.04 -11.14 6.70
CA GLU A 179 -8.20 -10.35 7.91
C GLU A 179 -9.69 -10.17 8.22
N SER A 180 -10.05 -10.23 9.51
CA SER A 180 -11.40 -9.87 9.95
C SER A 180 -11.42 -9.28 11.35
N ASN A 181 -12.28 -8.27 11.53
CA ASN A 181 -12.47 -7.59 12.81
C ASN A 181 -13.96 -7.46 13.11
N PHE A 182 -14.36 -7.75 14.34
CA PHE A 182 -15.74 -7.59 14.81
C PHE A 182 -15.90 -6.32 15.65
N TYR A 183 -17.04 -5.66 15.54
CA TYR A 183 -17.37 -4.48 16.35
C TYR A 183 -16.29 -3.40 16.27
N LYS A 184 -15.87 -3.09 15.04
CA LYS A 184 -14.91 -2.02 14.72
C LYS A 184 -15.45 -1.17 13.59
N HIS A 185 -14.92 0.04 13.46
CA HIS A 185 -15.18 0.94 12.33
C HIS A 185 -14.00 1.00 11.35
N ASN A 186 -12.91 0.30 11.65
CA ASN A 186 -11.74 0.22 10.79
C ASN A 186 -11.10 -1.18 10.80
N ILE A 187 -10.35 -1.46 9.73
CA ILE A 187 -9.54 -2.66 9.56
C ILE A 187 -8.33 -2.28 8.72
N THR A 188 -7.16 -2.80 9.09
CA THR A 188 -5.92 -2.62 8.35
C THR A 188 -5.35 -3.98 8.01
N LYS A 189 -4.59 -4.07 6.90
CA LYS A 189 -3.89 -5.30 6.55
C LYS A 189 -2.65 -5.00 5.72
N ASP A 190 -1.58 -5.67 6.09
CA ASP A 190 -0.29 -5.60 5.42
C ASP A 190 -0.15 -6.78 4.46
N PHE A 191 0.31 -6.49 3.26
CA PHE A 191 0.58 -7.44 2.20
C PHE A 191 2.03 -7.28 1.77
N HIS A 192 2.84 -8.29 2.02
CA HIS A 192 4.21 -8.34 1.53
C HIS A 192 4.25 -8.97 0.14
N ASP A 193 5.12 -8.44 -0.73
CA ASP A 193 5.33 -8.94 -2.10
C ASP A 193 4.02 -9.05 -2.93
N TYR A 194 3.05 -8.15 -2.70
CA TYR A 194 1.77 -8.15 -3.41
C TYR A 194 1.97 -8.04 -4.93
N ARG A 195 1.27 -8.87 -5.69
CA ARG A 195 1.30 -8.86 -7.15
C ARG A 195 0.08 -8.11 -7.66
N ASN A 196 0.26 -7.24 -8.64
CA ASN A 196 -0.84 -6.51 -9.29
C ASN A 196 -1.82 -7.40 -10.09
N THR A 197 -1.67 -8.73 -10.04
CA THR A 197 -2.64 -9.72 -10.51
C THR A 197 -3.54 -10.25 -9.40
N GLU A 198 -3.16 -10.07 -8.13
CA GLU A 198 -3.92 -10.52 -6.97
C GLU A 198 -5.05 -9.54 -6.68
N ARG A 199 -6.27 -10.04 -6.60
CA ARG A 199 -7.45 -9.19 -6.40
C ARG A 199 -7.70 -9.03 -4.92
N ILE A 200 -7.89 -7.79 -4.49
CA ILE A 200 -8.28 -7.48 -3.11
C ILE A 200 -9.76 -7.08 -3.13
N LYS A 201 -10.51 -7.51 -2.12
CA LYS A 201 -11.90 -7.12 -1.91
C LYS A 201 -12.10 -6.85 -0.43
N TYR A 202 -12.82 -5.78 -0.11
CA TYR A 202 -13.12 -5.40 1.26
C TYR A 202 -14.62 -5.52 1.47
N CYS A 203 -15.04 -6.08 2.58
CA CYS A 203 -16.46 -6.24 2.88
C CYS A 203 -16.76 -5.86 4.32
N PHE A 204 -18.03 -5.56 4.59
CA PHE A 204 -18.52 -5.42 5.94
C PHE A 204 -19.97 -5.87 6.09
N ILE A 205 -20.34 -6.24 7.32
CA ILE A 205 -21.72 -6.50 7.74
C ILE A 205 -22.14 -5.34 8.68
N PRO A 206 -23.15 -4.52 8.34
CA PRO A 206 -23.44 -3.28 9.07
C PRO A 206 -23.77 -3.46 10.55
N GLY A 207 -24.43 -4.55 10.94
CA GLY A 207 -24.93 -4.74 12.31
C GLY A 207 -26.03 -3.76 12.76
N SER A 208 -26.42 -2.81 11.91
CA SER A 208 -27.43 -1.78 12.19
C SER A 208 -28.23 -1.41 10.94
N ASN A 209 -29.36 -0.73 11.13
CA ASN A 209 -30.19 -0.19 10.04
C ASN A 209 -29.64 1.11 9.44
N LEU A 210 -28.48 1.59 9.92
CA LEU A 210 -27.87 2.80 9.38
C LEU A 210 -27.31 2.53 7.99
N LYS A 211 -27.45 3.52 7.10
CA LYS A 211 -26.72 3.52 5.84
C LYS A 211 -25.26 3.82 6.13
N ILE A 212 -24.40 2.83 5.94
CA ILE A 212 -22.97 2.92 6.23
C ILE A 212 -22.21 2.91 4.92
N THR A 213 -21.26 3.83 4.77
CA THR A 213 -20.35 3.87 3.61
C THR A 213 -18.95 3.56 4.07
N ALA A 214 -18.31 2.61 3.41
CA ALA A 214 -16.93 2.24 3.64
C ALA A 214 -16.01 2.84 2.56
N TYR A 215 -14.79 3.15 2.99
CA TYR A 215 -13.73 3.67 2.14
C TYR A 215 -12.47 2.86 2.41
N ALA A 216 -11.87 2.33 1.35
CA ALA A 216 -10.63 1.59 1.44
C ALA A 216 -9.52 2.26 0.64
N VAL A 217 -8.30 2.11 1.12
CA VAL A 217 -7.08 2.60 0.46
C VAL A 217 -5.98 1.55 0.53
N ALA A 218 -5.08 1.59 -0.45
CA ALA A 218 -3.79 0.94 -0.37
C ALA A 218 -2.68 1.99 -0.48
N ILE A 219 -1.66 1.81 0.33
CA ILE A 219 -0.49 2.67 0.38
C ILE A 219 0.72 1.75 0.27
N ASN A 220 1.58 2.01 -0.70
CA ASN A 220 2.83 1.29 -0.93
C ASN A 220 3.93 1.90 -0.08
N PHE A 221 4.69 1.08 0.64
CA PHE A 221 5.80 1.51 1.45
C PHE A 221 7.08 0.84 0.96
N ASP A 222 8.15 1.63 0.90
CA ASP A 222 9.48 1.08 0.68
C ASP A 222 10.42 1.71 1.71
N PRO A 223 10.55 1.09 2.89
CA PRO A 223 11.45 1.59 3.92
C PRO A 223 12.90 1.66 3.44
N ARG A 224 13.30 0.78 2.51
CA ARG A 224 14.67 0.75 1.97
C ARG A 224 14.93 1.92 1.02
N ALA A 225 13.88 2.46 0.41
CA ALA A 225 13.94 3.69 -0.41
C ALA A 225 13.64 4.97 0.39
N GLY A 226 13.47 4.89 1.71
CA GLY A 226 13.09 6.04 2.55
C GLY A 226 11.65 6.51 2.35
N ASN A 227 10.78 5.62 1.88
CA ASN A 227 9.33 5.86 1.74
C ASN A 227 8.57 5.22 2.92
N ASP A 228 9.01 5.52 4.13
CA ASP A 228 8.44 4.96 5.39
C ASP A 228 7.01 5.42 5.66
N LYS A 229 6.61 6.54 5.05
CA LYS A 229 5.26 7.10 5.16
C LYS A 229 4.34 6.69 4.01
N GLY A 230 4.88 6.03 3.00
CA GLY A 230 4.14 5.38 1.93
C GLY A 230 3.60 6.29 0.83
N THR A 231 3.20 5.70 -0.29
CA THR A 231 2.63 6.36 -1.47
C THR A 231 1.31 5.69 -1.85
N PRO A 232 0.20 6.42 -2.03
CA PRO A 232 -1.09 5.83 -2.38
C PRO A 232 -1.04 5.10 -3.71
N VAL A 233 -1.70 3.95 -3.78
CA VAL A 233 -1.76 3.14 -4.99
C VAL A 233 -3.12 3.29 -5.65
N LEU A 234 -3.13 3.53 -6.96
CA LEU A 234 -4.37 3.63 -7.71
C LEU A 234 -5.08 2.28 -7.76
N VAL A 235 -6.40 2.34 -7.65
CA VAL A 235 -7.29 1.20 -7.88
C VAL A 235 -7.27 0.89 -9.38
N ALA A 236 -7.08 -0.37 -9.76
CA ALA A 236 -7.19 -0.76 -11.16
C ALA A 236 -8.64 -0.58 -11.64
N PRO A 237 -8.88 -0.14 -12.89
CA PRO A 237 -10.23 -0.12 -13.45
C PRO A 237 -10.86 -1.51 -13.34
N SER A 238 -12.13 -1.58 -12.95
CA SER A 238 -12.90 -2.81 -13.09
C SER A 238 -13.15 -3.04 -14.59
N GLU A 239 -12.65 -4.16 -15.12
CA GLU A 239 -12.99 -4.65 -16.47
C GLU A 239 -14.47 -5.02 -16.58
#